data_AF-A0A7G8PUY2-F1
#
_entry.id   AF-A0A7G8PUY2-F1
#
_cell.length_a   1.000
_cell.length_b   1.000
_cell.length_c   1.000
_cell.angle_alpha   90.00
_cell.angle_beta   90.00
_cell.angle_gamma   90.00
#
_symmetry.space_group_name_H-M   'P 1'
#
loop_
_entity.id
_entity.type
_entity.pdbx_description
1 polymer ?
#
loop_
_entity_poly.entity_id
_entity_poly.type
_entity_poly.pdbx_seq_one_letter_code
_entity_poly.pdbx_strand_id
1 'polypeptide(L)'
;MKLRKTLYFFLLCLFNFSCESVDKKSEFIGIWESTNDFTGKTVLSFYKDSIITEGFGGGFRTSSEWSVDSTKLYLKNIRQFYPYINTDSVIKISLDYEYRLNPTKDSLMITVVQEDTIYSVSFIQVDKNPFAQTNPFNN
;
A
#
# COMPACT_ATOMS: atom_id res chain seq x y z
N MET A 1 14.61 5.20 54.75
CA MET A 1 14.34 6.05 53.56
C MET A 1 15.05 5.58 52.26
N LYS A 2 15.49 4.31 52.17
CA LYS A 2 16.18 3.78 50.96
C LYS A 2 15.26 2.92 50.06
N LEU A 3 14.23 2.26 50.60
CA LEU A 3 13.31 1.40 49.83
C LEU A 3 12.44 2.14 48.81
N ARG A 4 12.00 3.38 49.12
CA ARG A 4 11.13 4.17 48.22
C ARG A 4 11.83 4.54 46.91
N LYS A 5 13.15 4.78 46.92
CA LYS A 5 13.91 5.16 45.73
C LYS A 5 14.12 3.99 44.76
N THR A 6 14.24 2.77 45.27
CA THR A 6 14.39 1.56 44.46
C THR A 6 13.11 1.19 43.71
N LEU A 7 11.94 1.49 44.29
CA LEU A 7 10.65 1.22 43.66
C LEU A 7 10.39 2.11 42.42
N TYR A 8 10.80 3.39 42.48
CA TYR A 8 10.70 4.31 41.33
C TYR A 8 11.57 3.87 40.15
N PHE A 9 12.73 3.28 40.43
CA PHE A 9 13.63 2.80 39.37
C PHE A 9 13.03 1.60 38.61
N PHE A 10 12.34 0.69 39.31
CA PHE A 10 11.62 -0.41 38.68
C PHE A 10 10.39 0.06 37.89
N LEU A 11 9.66 1.07 38.38
CA LEU A 11 8.52 1.64 37.68
C LEU A 11 8.94 2.38 36.39
N LEU A 12 10.12 3.02 36.38
CA LEU A 12 10.67 3.72 35.22
C LEU A 12 11.15 2.76 34.11
N CYS A 13 11.67 1.58 34.48
CA CYS A 13 12.10 0.56 33.53
C CYS A 13 10.93 -0.11 32.79
N LEU A 14 9.72 -0.13 33.36
CA LEU A 14 8.54 -0.72 32.71
C LEU A 14 7.98 0.15 31.56
N PHE A 15 8.33 1.43 31.48
CA PHE A 15 7.86 2.33 30.42
C PHE A 15 8.73 2.33 29.15
N ASN A 16 9.87 1.64 29.14
CA ASN A 16 10.81 1.69 28.01
C ASN A 16 10.81 0.45 27.12
N PHE A 17 9.90 -0.51 27.33
CA PHE A 17 9.61 -1.57 26.35
C PHE A 17 8.50 -1.12 25.39
N SER A 18 8.65 0.05 24.78
CA SER A 18 8.02 0.25 23.46
C SER A 18 8.89 -0.55 22.49
N CYS A 19 8.57 -1.83 22.37
CA CYS A 19 8.96 -2.58 21.18
C CYS A 19 8.27 -1.85 20.04
N GLU A 20 8.98 -0.97 19.33
CA GLU A 20 8.50 -0.41 18.07
C GLU A 20 8.24 -1.61 17.17
N SER A 21 6.99 -2.09 17.17
CA SER A 21 6.52 -2.96 16.12
C SER A 21 6.70 -2.14 14.85
N VAL A 22 7.73 -2.46 14.06
CA VAL A 22 7.96 -1.84 12.77
C VAL A 22 6.63 -1.88 12.03
N ASP A 23 6.08 -0.71 11.75
CA ASP A 23 4.79 -0.60 11.07
C ASP A 23 4.92 -1.29 9.72
N LYS A 24 4.25 -2.42 9.56
CA LYS A 24 4.32 -3.25 8.34
C LYS A 24 3.98 -2.43 7.09
N LYS A 25 3.16 -1.38 7.21
CA LYS A 25 2.83 -0.47 6.10
C LYS A 25 4.06 0.22 5.53
N SER A 26 5.05 0.55 6.37
CA SER A 26 6.28 1.24 5.95
C SER A 26 7.05 0.47 4.87
N GLU A 27 6.91 -0.86 4.82
CA GLU A 27 7.58 -1.71 3.84
C GLU A 27 7.00 -1.64 2.43
N PHE A 28 5.79 -1.09 2.28
CA PHE A 28 5.10 -0.97 0.99
C PHE A 28 5.11 0.46 0.45
N ILE A 29 5.46 1.46 1.27
CA ILE A 29 5.39 2.87 0.87
C ILE A 29 6.25 3.09 -0.37
N GLY A 30 5.65 3.69 -1.39
CA GLY A 30 6.30 3.92 -2.68
C GLY A 30 5.41 3.57 -3.87
N ILE A 31 6.02 3.57 -5.05
CA ILE A 31 5.35 3.34 -6.33
C ILE A 31 5.78 1.97 -6.83
N TRP A 32 4.81 1.17 -7.24
CA TRP A 32 4.98 -0.20 -7.68
C TRP A 32 4.40 -0.35 -9.07
N GLU A 33 5.22 -0.76 -10.03
CA GLU A 33 4.84 -0.93 -11.42
C GLU A 33 4.73 -2.42 -11.76
N SER A 34 3.63 -2.82 -12.38
CA SER A 34 3.40 -4.21 -12.81
C SER A 34 4.45 -4.64 -13.83
N THR A 35 4.98 -5.85 -13.70
CA THR A 35 5.95 -6.42 -14.64
C THR A 35 5.32 -7.22 -15.78
N ASN A 36 4.03 -7.51 -15.71
CA ASN A 36 3.33 -8.28 -16.73
C ASN A 36 2.53 -7.38 -17.69
N ASP A 37 2.68 -7.60 -19.00
CA ASP A 37 2.02 -6.79 -20.03
C ASP A 37 0.60 -7.29 -20.39
N PHE A 38 0.23 -8.51 -19.97
CA PHE A 38 -0.99 -9.19 -20.42
C PHE A 38 -2.30 -8.46 -20.11
N THR A 39 -2.37 -7.70 -19.02
CA THR A 39 -3.56 -6.93 -18.60
C THR A 39 -3.41 -5.43 -18.82
N GLY A 40 -2.33 -5.01 -19.47
CA GLY A 40 -1.90 -3.61 -19.50
C GLY A 40 -1.20 -3.21 -18.20
N LYS A 41 -0.31 -2.22 -18.32
CA LYS A 41 0.47 -1.69 -17.20
C LYS A 41 -0.43 -1.17 -16.09
N THR A 42 -0.18 -1.64 -14.87
CA THR A 42 -0.83 -1.21 -13.64
C THR A 42 0.20 -0.63 -12.69
N VAL A 43 -0.14 0.48 -12.04
CA VAL A 43 0.71 1.14 -11.05
C VAL A 43 -0.04 1.23 -9.74
N LEU A 44 0.62 0.85 -8.65
CA LEU A 44 0.14 1.02 -7.29
C LEU A 44 1.02 2.05 -6.58
N SER A 45 0.42 3.12 -6.08
CA SER A 45 1.13 4.11 -5.25
C SER A 45 0.62 4.00 -3.81
N PHE A 46 1.47 3.46 -2.93
CA PHE A 46 1.17 3.30 -1.51
C PHE A 46 1.61 4.55 -0.74
N TYR A 47 0.64 5.21 -0.14
CA TYR A 47 0.82 6.29 0.84
C TYR A 47 0.50 5.77 2.23
N LYS A 48 0.75 6.57 3.27
CA LYS A 48 0.51 6.16 4.67
C LYS A 48 -0.92 5.65 4.91
N ASP A 49 -1.91 6.37 4.39
CA ASP A 49 -3.33 6.10 4.68
C ASP A 49 -4.13 5.65 3.45
N SER A 50 -3.56 5.78 2.25
CA SER A 50 -4.24 5.46 0.99
C SER A 50 -3.36 4.69 0.01
N ILE A 51 -3.99 3.92 -0.87
CA ILE A 51 -3.39 3.38 -2.08
C ILE A 51 -4.11 3.99 -3.27
N ILE A 52 -3.32 4.39 -4.26
CA ILE A 52 -3.81 4.79 -5.57
C ILE A 52 -3.48 3.68 -6.56
N THR A 53 -4.48 3.19 -7.29
CA THR A 53 -4.29 2.22 -8.36
C THR A 53 -4.57 2.90 -9.68
N GLU A 54 -3.64 2.80 -10.62
CA GLU A 54 -3.77 3.34 -11.96
C GLU A 54 -3.55 2.26 -13.00
N GLY A 55 -4.36 2.28 -14.05
CA GLY A 55 -4.27 1.33 -15.16
C GLY A 55 -4.69 1.96 -16.49
N PHE A 56 -4.55 1.21 -17.58
CA PHE A 56 -4.92 1.64 -18.93
C PHE A 56 -4.31 3.00 -19.33
N GLY A 57 -3.01 3.19 -19.07
CA GLY A 57 -2.32 4.44 -19.39
C GLY A 57 -2.72 5.63 -18.51
N GLY A 58 -3.27 5.37 -17.31
CA GLY A 58 -3.77 6.40 -16.39
C GLY A 58 -5.25 6.76 -16.58
N GLY A 59 -5.93 6.17 -17.58
CA GLY A 59 -7.36 6.40 -17.82
C GLY A 59 -8.28 5.78 -16.75
N PHE A 60 -7.80 4.76 -16.05
CA PHE A 60 -8.46 4.20 -14.86
C PHE A 60 -7.65 4.57 -13.63
N ARG A 61 -8.31 5.21 -12.65
CA ARG A 61 -7.70 5.61 -11.39
C ARG A 61 -8.65 5.36 -10.23
N THR A 62 -8.20 4.62 -9.23
CA THR A 62 -8.91 4.46 -7.97
C THR A 62 -8.05 4.91 -6.80
N SER A 63 -8.73 5.29 -5.71
CA SER A 63 -8.12 5.53 -4.41
C SER A 63 -8.86 4.71 -3.35
N SER A 64 -8.11 4.11 -2.43
CA SER A 64 -8.69 3.30 -1.35
C SER A 64 -7.96 3.57 -0.05
N GLU A 65 -8.65 3.49 1.08
CA GLU A 65 -8.00 3.28 2.38
C GLU A 65 -7.37 1.89 2.39
N TRP A 66 -6.29 1.71 3.14
CA TRP A 66 -5.65 0.40 3.23
C TRP A 66 -5.04 0.07 4.57
N SER A 67 -4.93 -1.23 4.83
CA SER A 67 -4.19 -1.84 5.94
C SER A 67 -3.53 -3.13 5.47
N VAL A 68 -2.53 -3.59 6.21
CA VAL A 68 -1.81 -4.82 5.90
C VAL A 68 -1.50 -5.57 7.18
N ASP A 69 -1.62 -6.89 7.14
CA ASP A 69 -1.11 -7.80 8.18
C ASP A 69 -0.02 -8.72 7.61
N SER A 70 0.34 -9.80 8.31
CA SER A 70 1.37 -10.73 7.87
C SER A 70 1.01 -11.54 6.61
N THR A 71 -0.25 -11.55 6.19
CA THR A 71 -0.79 -12.43 5.16
C THR A 71 -1.55 -11.69 4.07
N LYS A 72 -2.23 -10.59 4.41
CA LYS A 72 -3.19 -9.92 3.53
C LYS A 72 -3.03 -8.42 3.49
N LEU A 73 -3.31 -7.88 2.30
CA LEU A 73 -3.54 -6.47 2.03
C LEU A 73 -5.05 -6.22 1.96
N TYR A 74 -5.55 -5.25 2.71
CA TYR A 74 -6.97 -4.92 2.76
C TYR A 74 -7.19 -3.52 2.19
N LEU A 75 -8.10 -3.41 1.24
CA LEU A 75 -8.61 -2.14 0.73
C LEU A 75 -10.01 -1.88 1.24
N LYS A 76 -10.30 -0.64 1.58
CA LYS A 76 -11.64 -0.16 1.97
C LYS A 76 -12.00 1.11 1.22
N ASN A 77 -13.30 1.34 1.06
CA ASN A 77 -13.84 2.56 0.44
C ASN A 77 -13.19 2.85 -0.92
N ILE A 78 -13.18 1.84 -1.81
CA ILE A 78 -12.53 1.93 -3.12
C ILE A 78 -13.34 2.91 -3.97
N ARG A 79 -12.76 4.08 -4.22
CA ARG A 79 -13.34 5.16 -5.01
C ARG A 79 -12.70 5.22 -6.39
N GLN A 80 -13.50 5.33 -7.43
CA GLN A 80 -13.02 5.57 -8.79
C GLN A 80 -13.19 7.03 -9.14
N PHE A 81 -12.13 7.64 -9.69
CA PHE A 81 -12.18 8.99 -10.22
C PHE A 81 -12.59 8.96 -11.71
N TYR A 82 -13.56 9.79 -12.07
CA TYR A 82 -14.05 9.93 -13.44
C TYR A 82 -13.64 11.31 -13.99
N PRO A 83 -12.55 11.38 -14.79
CA PRO A 83 -11.97 12.67 -15.20
C PRO A 83 -12.93 13.51 -16.05
N TYR A 84 -13.73 12.88 -16.91
CA TYR A 84 -14.66 13.58 -17.81
C TYR A 84 -15.73 14.40 -17.11
N ILE A 85 -16.08 14.03 -15.88
CA ILE A 85 -17.13 14.67 -15.07
C ILE A 85 -16.59 15.18 -13.73
N ASN A 86 -15.27 15.12 -13.52
CA ASN A 86 -14.55 15.57 -12.33
C ASN A 86 -15.22 15.16 -11.00
N THR A 87 -15.57 13.88 -10.88
CA THR A 87 -16.20 13.34 -9.67
C THR A 87 -15.60 11.99 -9.30
N ASP A 88 -15.79 11.59 -8.04
CA ASP A 88 -15.50 10.25 -7.58
C ASP A 88 -16.75 9.56 -7.05
N SER A 89 -16.76 8.24 -7.10
CA SER A 89 -17.79 7.43 -6.46
C SER A 89 -17.19 6.16 -5.87
N VAL A 90 -17.78 5.69 -4.78
CA VAL A 90 -17.41 4.40 -4.18
C VAL A 90 -17.93 3.29 -5.09
N ILE A 91 -17.02 2.53 -5.70
CA ILE A 91 -17.34 1.41 -6.59
C ILE A 91 -17.31 0.07 -5.86
N LYS A 92 -16.62 -0.01 -4.72
CA LYS A 92 -16.53 -1.23 -3.91
C LYS A 92 -16.19 -0.90 -2.45
N ILE A 93 -16.86 -1.57 -1.51
CA ILE A 93 -16.71 -1.30 -0.08
C ILE A 93 -15.41 -1.88 0.48
N SER A 94 -15.07 -3.12 0.11
CA SER A 94 -13.86 -3.78 0.57
C SER A 94 -13.32 -4.80 -0.43
N LEU A 95 -12.02 -5.00 -0.39
CA LEU A 95 -11.33 -6.05 -1.13
C LEU A 95 -10.08 -6.48 -0.35
N ASP A 96 -9.86 -7.78 -0.24
CA ASP A 96 -8.64 -8.33 0.33
C ASP A 96 -7.83 -9.06 -0.73
N TYR A 97 -6.52 -9.01 -0.56
CA TYR A 97 -5.56 -9.66 -1.42
C TYR A 97 -4.55 -10.43 -0.60
N GLU A 98 -4.17 -11.60 -1.07
CA GLU A 98 -2.94 -12.22 -0.62
C GLU A 98 -1.74 -11.49 -1.23
N TYR A 99 -0.63 -11.43 -0.49
CA TYR A 99 0.58 -10.81 -1.01
C TYR A 99 1.84 -11.60 -0.65
N ARG A 100 2.89 -11.40 -1.44
CA ARG A 100 4.26 -11.79 -1.09
C ARG A 100 5.19 -10.63 -1.41
N LEU A 101 5.79 -10.06 -0.38
CA LEU A 101 6.86 -9.07 -0.49
C LEU A 101 8.19 -9.79 -0.32
N ASN A 102 9.14 -9.56 -1.23
CA ASN A 102 10.44 -10.20 -1.12
C ASN A 102 11.32 -9.56 -0.01
N PRO A 103 12.38 -10.23 0.45
CA PRO A 103 13.20 -9.72 1.57
C PRO A 103 13.89 -8.39 1.29
N THR A 104 14.22 -8.11 0.02
CA THR A 104 14.81 -6.84 -0.44
C THR A 104 13.80 -5.71 -0.58
N LYS A 105 12.50 -6.01 -0.47
CA LYS A 105 11.38 -5.04 -0.52
C LYS A 105 11.32 -4.26 -1.84
N ASP A 106 11.79 -4.85 -2.92
CA ASP A 106 11.80 -4.28 -4.27
C ASP A 106 10.89 -5.06 -5.24
N SER A 107 10.35 -6.22 -4.83
CA SER A 107 9.36 -6.99 -5.58
C SER A 107 8.16 -7.36 -4.70
N LEU A 108 6.97 -7.09 -5.24
CA LEU A 108 5.68 -7.37 -4.61
C LEU A 108 4.85 -8.24 -5.56
N MET A 109 4.36 -9.38 -5.08
CA MET A 109 3.34 -10.15 -5.79
C MET A 109 2.01 -10.00 -5.07
N ILE A 110 0.96 -9.65 -5.79
CA ILE A 110 -0.41 -9.59 -5.29
C ILE A 110 -1.21 -10.71 -5.96
N THR A 111 -1.92 -11.50 -5.15
CA THR A 111 -2.78 -12.58 -5.63
C THR A 111 -4.23 -12.29 -5.29
N VAL A 112 -5.06 -12.39 -6.30
CA VAL A 112 -6.51 -12.33 -6.23
C VAL A 112 -7.05 -13.75 -6.31
N VAL A 113 -7.82 -14.15 -5.31
CA VAL A 113 -8.58 -15.40 -5.32
C VAL A 113 -10.05 -15.04 -5.49
N GLN A 114 -10.63 -15.36 -6.63
CA GLN A 114 -12.06 -15.19 -6.90
C GLN A 114 -12.65 -16.51 -7.35
N GLU A 115 -13.50 -17.09 -6.50
CA GLU A 115 -14.10 -18.41 -6.73
C GLU A 115 -13.01 -19.45 -7.02
N ASP A 116 -12.98 -19.99 -8.23
CA ASP A 116 -12.01 -20.99 -8.69
C ASP A 116 -10.85 -20.39 -9.51
N THR A 117 -10.80 -19.06 -9.66
CA THR A 117 -9.74 -18.38 -10.42
C THR A 117 -8.74 -17.70 -9.50
N ILE A 118 -7.47 -18.08 -9.67
CA ILE A 118 -6.33 -17.43 -9.02
C ILE A 118 -5.60 -16.61 -10.07
N TYR A 119 -5.49 -15.30 -9.82
CA TYR A 119 -4.74 -14.39 -10.67
C TYR A 119 -3.68 -13.67 -9.84
N SER A 120 -2.44 -13.66 -10.31
CA SER A 120 -1.32 -13.01 -9.63
C SER A 120 -0.66 -11.98 -10.53
N VAL A 121 -0.36 -10.82 -9.95
CA VAL A 121 0.38 -9.74 -10.59
C VAL A 121 1.65 -9.50 -9.80
N SER A 122 2.78 -9.44 -10.51
CA SER A 122 4.06 -9.05 -9.94
C SER A 122 4.32 -7.58 -10.22
N PHE A 123 4.89 -6.91 -9.24
CA PHE A 123 5.24 -5.51 -9.28
C PHE A 123 6.68 -5.32 -8.83
N ILE A 124 7.34 -4.33 -9.40
CA ILE A 124 8.64 -3.84 -8.96
C ILE A 124 8.51 -2.42 -8.44
N GLN A 125 9.32 -2.07 -7.45
CA GLN A 125 9.35 -0.70 -6.95
C GLN A 125 10.05 0.22 -7.95
N VAL A 126 9.49 1.41 -8.18
CA VAL A 126 10.03 2.42 -9.10
C VAL A 126 10.01 3.80 -8.46
N ASP A 127 10.92 4.69 -8.90
CA ASP A 127 11.04 6.04 -8.33
C ASP A 127 9.96 7.01 -8.83
N LYS A 128 9.37 6.71 -9.99
CA LYS A 128 8.42 7.60 -10.66
C LYS A 128 7.26 6.83 -11.24
N ASN A 129 6.07 7.41 -11.10
CA ASN A 129 4.87 6.89 -11.72
C ASN A 129 4.94 7.12 -13.25
N PRO A 130 4.90 6.06 -14.07
CA PRO A 130 4.98 6.18 -15.53
C PRO A 130 3.77 6.89 -16.15
N PHE A 131 2.67 7.05 -15.42
CA PHE A 131 1.49 7.79 -15.85
C PHE A 131 1.47 9.24 -15.35
N ALA A 132 2.44 9.66 -14.52
CA ALA A 132 2.57 11.06 -14.17
C ALA A 132 2.87 11.85 -15.44
N GLN A 133 1.95 12.73 -15.84
CA GLN A 133 2.19 13.61 -16.98
C GLN A 133 3.44 14.44 -16.70
N THR A 134 4.50 14.27 -17.50
CA THR A 134 5.60 15.22 -17.53
C THR A 134 5.02 16.51 -18.10
N ASN A 135 4.78 17.51 -17.26
CA ASN A 135 4.38 18.83 -17.74
C ASN A 135 5.54 19.39 -18.58
N PRO A 136 5.41 19.54 -19.91
CA PRO A 136 6.54 19.92 -20.76
C PRO A 136 6.95 21.40 -20.61
N PHE A 137 6.32 22.13 -19.69
CA PHE A 137 6.52 23.57 -19.48
C PHE A 137 7.32 23.94 -18.22
N ASN A 138 7.92 22.97 -17.52
CA ASN A 138 8.77 23.21 -16.34
C ASN A 138 10.25 22.84 -16.58
N ASN A 139 10.85 23.36 -17.65
CA ASN A 139 12.31 23.47 -17.84
C ASN A 139 12.65 24.89 -18.25
#